data_AF-A0A814E4E3-F1
#
_entry.id   AF-A0A814E4E3-F1
#
_cell.length_a   1.000
_cell.length_b   1.000
_cell.length_c   1.000
_cell.angle_alpha   90.00
_cell.angle_beta   90.00
_cell.angle_gamma   90.00
#
_symmetry.space_group_name_H-M   'P 1'
#
loop_
_entity.id
_entity.type
_entity.pdbx_description
1 polymer ?
#
loop_
_entity_poly.entity_id
_entity_poly.type
_entity_poly.pdbx_seq_one_letter_code
_entity_poly.pdbx_strand_id
1 'polypeptide(L)'
;MTSARRQWQQFCNIKLARWFSFILTLVWILHEIPAIVYSDHVIKAPNKISCSNVNLIYQQYVVYVYVLLLTGIIPIIINILFGSLAYYNVRQIPYRAVPVVRRELDKQLTSMVLVQVVYTVIVVVPFIVVVILMQSTNLSRDSDTAEAFNFAYTIVGNLFYMYFVGPFYIYIFTSKRFRQQFLYVIYHRYHQQNHQRIVIMQQIVPYV
;
A
#
# COMPACT_ATOMS: atom_id res chain seq x y z
N MET A 1 8.29 12.44 -13.06
CA MET A 1 8.08 13.51 -14.07
C MET A 1 9.14 13.40 -15.15
N THR A 2 8.86 12.65 -16.23
CA THR A 2 9.86 12.23 -17.23
C THR A 2 9.52 12.63 -18.69
N SER A 3 8.45 13.39 -18.94
CA SER A 3 8.13 13.86 -20.30
C SER A 3 8.93 15.13 -20.69
N ALA A 4 9.54 15.10 -21.88
CA ALA A 4 10.28 16.21 -22.48
C ALA A 4 9.37 17.29 -23.10
N ARG A 5 8.07 17.01 -23.28
CA ARG A 5 7.11 17.96 -23.87
C ARG A 5 6.48 18.82 -22.76
N ARG A 6 6.70 20.12 -22.83
CA ARG A 6 6.24 21.15 -21.87
C ARG A 6 4.72 21.08 -21.58
N GLN A 7 3.92 20.72 -22.58
CA GLN A 7 2.47 20.53 -22.46
C GLN A 7 2.09 19.42 -21.45
N TRP A 8 2.79 18.29 -21.44
CA TRP A 8 2.52 17.18 -20.52
C TRP A 8 2.93 17.51 -19.07
N GLN A 9 3.91 18.40 -18.90
CA GLN A 9 4.28 18.90 -17.56
C GLN A 9 3.21 19.82 -16.97
N GLN A 10 2.45 20.54 -17.82
CA GLN A 10 1.34 21.40 -17.36
C GLN A 10 0.14 20.57 -16.90
N PHE A 11 -0.13 19.42 -17.52
CA PHE A 11 -1.19 18.50 -17.09
C PHE A 11 -0.88 17.80 -15.75
N CYS A 12 0.39 17.52 -15.45
CA CYS A 12 0.80 16.96 -14.15
C CYS A 12 0.92 18.04 -13.06
N ASN A 13 -0.14 18.81 -12.82
CA ASN A 13 -0.16 19.82 -11.77
C ASN A 13 -0.42 19.17 -10.39
N ILE A 14 0.34 19.57 -9.38
CA ILE A 14 0.15 19.11 -8.00
C ILE A 14 -1.25 19.43 -7.46
N LYS A 15 -1.89 20.52 -7.92
CA LYS A 15 -3.26 20.86 -7.56
C LYS A 15 -4.27 19.81 -8.06
N LEU A 16 -4.08 19.36 -9.30
CA LEU A 16 -4.90 18.33 -9.93
C LEU A 16 -4.71 16.99 -9.23
N ALA A 17 -3.46 16.61 -8.93
CA ALA A 17 -3.15 15.40 -8.18
C ALA A 17 -3.84 15.38 -6.80
N ARG A 18 -3.81 16.51 -6.07
CA ARG A 18 -4.51 16.63 -4.77
C ARG A 18 -6.02 16.46 -4.92
N TRP A 19 -6.63 17.08 -5.94
CA TRP A 19 -8.05 16.94 -6.22
C TRP A 19 -8.44 15.49 -6.54
N PHE A 20 -7.68 14.83 -7.41
CA PHE A 20 -7.91 13.42 -7.73
C PHE A 20 -7.74 12.51 -6.51
N SER A 21 -6.70 12.73 -5.69
CA SER A 21 -6.52 11.98 -4.45
C SER A 21 -7.69 12.19 -3.49
N PHE A 22 -8.17 13.43 -3.33
CA PHE A 22 -9.32 13.72 -2.47
C PHE A 22 -10.61 13.06 -2.94
N ILE A 23 -10.94 13.19 -4.23
CA ILE A 23 -12.13 12.55 -4.82
C ILE A 23 -12.05 11.04 -4.67
N LEU A 24 -10.89 10.45 -4.98
CA LEU A 24 -10.68 9.01 -4.87
C LEU A 24 -10.87 8.53 -3.43
N THR A 25 -10.30 9.23 -2.45
CA THR A 25 -10.50 8.91 -1.02
C THR A 25 -11.98 8.98 -0.64
N LEU A 26 -12.71 10.00 -1.09
CA LEU A 26 -14.14 10.13 -0.81
C LEU A 26 -14.94 8.97 -1.42
N VAL A 27 -14.63 8.58 -2.66
CA VAL A 27 -15.25 7.41 -3.32
C VAL A 27 -14.99 6.13 -2.52
N TRP A 28 -13.77 5.91 -2.03
CA TRP A 28 -13.46 4.74 -1.20
C TRP A 28 -14.20 4.77 0.15
N ILE A 29 -14.32 5.92 0.80
CA ILE A 29 -15.09 6.03 2.05
C ILE A 29 -16.56 5.70 1.82
N LEU A 30 -17.16 6.23 0.76
CA LEU A 30 -18.56 5.94 0.41
C LEU A 30 -18.76 4.46 0.04
N HIS A 31 -17.78 3.87 -0.64
CA HIS A 31 -17.79 2.47 -1.04
C HIS A 31 -17.77 1.50 0.15
N GLU A 32 -17.17 1.88 1.27
CA GLU A 32 -17.09 1.07 2.50
C GLU A 32 -18.37 1.16 3.38
N ILE A 33 -19.31 2.06 3.08
CA ILE A 33 -20.57 2.21 3.86
C ILE A 33 -21.37 0.89 3.93
N PRO A 34 -21.60 0.15 2.83
CA PRO A 34 -22.32 -1.13 2.87
C PRO A 34 -21.66 -2.16 3.77
N ALA A 35 -20.33 -2.11 3.96
CA ALA A 35 -19.63 -3.01 4.86
C ALA A 35 -20.11 -2.83 6.31
N ILE A 36 -20.33 -1.58 6.72
CA ILE A 36 -20.84 -1.24 8.06
C ILE A 36 -22.30 -1.69 8.19
N VAL A 37 -23.10 -1.52 7.15
CA VAL A 37 -24.55 -1.85 7.18
C VAL A 37 -24.79 -3.36 7.21
N TYR A 38 -24.01 -4.16 6.49
CA TYR A 38 -24.21 -5.61 6.35
C TYR A 38 -23.34 -6.46 7.29
N SER A 39 -22.53 -5.85 8.14
CA SER A 39 -21.76 -6.55 9.17
C SER A 39 -22.59 -6.69 10.44
N ASP A 40 -22.82 -7.93 10.89
CA ASP A 40 -23.54 -8.21 12.13
C ASP A 40 -22.80 -9.25 13.00
N HIS A 41 -23.18 -9.33 14.27
CA HIS A 41 -22.67 -10.28 15.24
C HIS A 41 -23.38 -11.63 15.08
N VAL A 42 -22.63 -12.63 14.64
CA VAL A 42 -23.12 -14.00 14.48
C VAL A 42 -22.57 -14.88 15.61
N ILE A 43 -23.47 -15.60 16.30
CA ILE A 43 -23.12 -16.56 17.35
C ILE A 43 -22.71 -17.87 16.68
N LYS A 44 -21.42 -18.23 16.75
CA LYS A 44 -20.90 -19.47 16.15
C LYS A 44 -20.88 -20.65 17.13
N ALA A 45 -20.79 -20.37 18.43
CA ALA A 45 -20.82 -21.35 19.51
C ALA A 45 -21.21 -20.62 20.82
N PRO A 46 -21.62 -21.33 21.89
CA PRO A 46 -21.81 -20.70 23.20
C PRO A 46 -20.54 -19.93 23.59
N ASN A 47 -20.70 -18.63 23.91
CA ASN A 47 -19.64 -17.66 24.21
C ASN A 47 -18.66 -17.32 23.06
N LYS A 48 -18.95 -17.69 21.80
CA LYS A 48 -18.16 -17.24 20.64
C LYS A 48 -19.02 -16.40 19.69
N ILE A 49 -18.85 -15.09 19.80
CA ILE A 49 -19.44 -14.10 18.90
C ILE A 49 -18.38 -13.75 17.85
N SER A 50 -18.75 -13.78 16.57
CA SER A 50 -17.90 -13.31 15.48
C SER A 50 -18.66 -12.33 14.60
N CYS A 51 -18.00 -11.28 14.14
CA CYS A 51 -18.58 -10.38 13.14
C CYS A 51 -18.50 -11.04 11.75
N SER A 52 -19.62 -11.11 11.05
CA SER A 52 -19.67 -11.66 9.70
C SER A 52 -20.70 -10.91 8.85
N ASN A 53 -20.53 -10.98 7.53
CA ASN A 53 -21.48 -10.42 6.59
C ASN A 53 -22.72 -11.30 6.56
N VAL A 54 -23.88 -10.75 6.91
CA VAL A 54 -25.16 -11.51 6.92
C VAL A 54 -25.81 -11.58 5.54
N ASN A 55 -25.42 -10.70 4.62
CA ASN A 55 -26.00 -10.63 3.29
C ASN A 55 -25.14 -11.39 2.27
N LEU A 56 -25.70 -12.47 1.71
CA LEU A 56 -25.02 -13.33 0.73
C LEU A 56 -24.62 -12.58 -0.56
N ILE A 57 -25.49 -11.69 -1.04
CA ILE A 57 -25.22 -10.89 -2.26
C ILE A 57 -24.03 -9.96 -2.01
N TYR A 58 -24.03 -9.29 -0.86
CA TYR A 58 -22.92 -8.42 -0.47
C TYR A 58 -21.62 -9.22 -0.26
N GLN A 59 -21.69 -10.41 0.33
CA GLN A 59 -20.54 -11.29 0.47
C GLN A 59 -19.93 -11.68 -0.89
N GLN A 60 -20.76 -12.02 -1.89
CA GLN A 60 -20.29 -12.29 -3.25
C GLN A 60 -19.66 -11.05 -3.89
N TYR A 61 -20.26 -9.88 -3.70
CA TYR A 61 -19.69 -8.61 -4.15
C TYR A 61 -18.29 -8.36 -3.55
N VAL A 62 -18.14 -8.56 -2.23
CA VAL A 62 -16.85 -8.39 -1.55
C VAL A 62 -15.80 -9.34 -2.14
N VAL A 63 -16.13 -10.61 -2.36
CA VAL A 63 -15.14 -11.58 -2.88
C VAL A 63 -14.79 -11.28 -4.34
N TYR A 64 -15.78 -11.19 -5.23
CA TYR A 64 -15.54 -11.15 -6.67
C TYR A 64 -15.24 -9.76 -7.21
N VAL A 65 -15.84 -8.72 -6.63
CA VAL A 65 -15.64 -7.35 -7.12
C VAL A 65 -14.58 -6.65 -6.29
N TYR A 66 -14.73 -6.60 -4.98
CA TYR A 66 -13.80 -5.84 -4.14
C TYR A 66 -12.43 -6.53 -4.05
N VAL A 67 -12.37 -7.76 -3.53
CA VAL A 67 -11.10 -8.47 -3.33
C VAL A 67 -10.46 -8.78 -4.68
N LEU A 68 -11.16 -9.49 -5.57
CA LEU A 68 -10.55 -9.94 -6.82
C LEU A 68 -10.27 -8.79 -7.82
N LEU A 69 -11.26 -7.94 -8.14
CA LEU A 69 -11.07 -6.90 -9.16
C LEU A 69 -10.40 -5.65 -8.60
N LEU A 70 -10.99 -5.03 -7.57
CA LEU A 70 -10.55 -3.72 -7.09
C LEU A 70 -9.23 -3.76 -6.32
N THR A 71 -8.97 -4.79 -5.51
CA THR A 71 -7.71 -4.92 -4.75
C THR A 71 -6.66 -5.79 -5.46
N GLY A 72 -7.10 -6.68 -6.34
CA GLY A 72 -6.24 -7.64 -7.05
C GLY A 72 -5.88 -7.21 -8.47
N ILE A 73 -6.75 -7.58 -9.41
CA ILE A 73 -6.47 -7.52 -10.84
C ILE A 73 -6.17 -6.10 -11.30
N ILE A 74 -7.02 -5.12 -10.95
CA ILE A 74 -6.86 -3.74 -11.43
C ILE A 74 -5.55 -3.12 -10.91
N PRO A 75 -5.24 -3.14 -9.59
CA PRO A 75 -3.98 -2.59 -9.09
C PRO A 75 -2.75 -3.30 -9.64
N ILE A 76 -2.79 -4.63 -9.79
CA ILE A 76 -1.66 -5.40 -10.34
C ILE A 76 -1.41 -5.01 -11.79
N ILE A 77 -2.45 -4.93 -12.63
CA ILE A 77 -2.31 -4.50 -14.04
C ILE A 77 -1.75 -3.08 -14.11
N ILE A 78 -2.31 -2.15 -13.34
CA ILE A 78 -1.85 -0.76 -13.28
C ILE A 78 -0.36 -0.71 -12.86
N ASN A 79 0.02 -1.44 -11.82
CA ASN A 79 1.39 -1.50 -11.32
C ASN A 79 2.35 -2.10 -12.35
N ILE A 80 1.96 -3.18 -13.04
CA ILE A 80 2.76 -3.78 -14.10
C ILE A 80 2.94 -2.78 -15.26
N LEU A 81 1.86 -2.14 -15.72
CA LEU A 81 1.93 -1.15 -16.79
C LEU A 81 2.86 0.02 -16.44
N PHE A 82 2.67 0.64 -15.27
CA PHE A 82 3.51 1.74 -14.81
C PHE A 82 4.95 1.30 -14.53
N GLY A 83 5.15 0.10 -13.97
CA GLY A 83 6.47 -0.49 -13.74
C GLY A 83 7.22 -0.74 -15.05
N SER A 84 6.55 -1.33 -16.04
CA SER A 84 7.10 -1.53 -17.39
C SER A 84 7.43 -0.21 -18.08
N LEU A 85 6.51 0.76 -18.07
CA LEU A 85 6.74 2.09 -18.65
C LEU A 85 7.92 2.79 -17.97
N ALA A 86 8.04 2.68 -16.65
CA ALA A 86 9.16 3.23 -15.90
C ALA A 86 10.49 2.56 -16.31
N TYR A 87 10.50 1.23 -16.45
CA TYR A 87 11.65 0.46 -16.91
C TYR A 87 12.10 0.86 -18.33
N TYR A 88 11.14 0.95 -19.26
CA TYR A 88 11.41 1.39 -20.63
C TYR A 88 11.99 2.80 -20.67
N ASN A 89 11.41 3.73 -19.91
CA ASN A 89 11.89 5.10 -19.83
C ASN A 89 13.34 5.14 -19.32
N VAL A 90 13.71 4.39 -18.28
CA VAL A 90 15.08 4.38 -17.76
C VAL A 90 16.08 3.79 -18.76
N ARG A 91 15.70 2.76 -19.51
CA ARG A 91 16.54 2.22 -20.59
C ARG A 91 16.77 3.20 -21.74
N GLN A 92 15.85 4.12 -22.00
CA GLN A 92 15.97 5.11 -23.08
C GLN A 92 16.71 6.40 -22.68
N ILE A 93 16.85 6.69 -21.37
CA ILE A 93 17.62 7.83 -20.85
C ILE A 93 19.11 7.87 -21.28
N PRO A 94 19.89 6.76 -21.37
CA PRO A 94 21.31 6.85 -21.74
C PRO A 94 21.62 7.53 -23.07
N TYR A 95 20.65 7.65 -23.99
CA TYR A 95 20.83 8.34 -25.27
C TYR A 95 20.62 9.86 -25.20
N ARG A 96 20.13 10.41 -24.09
CA ARG A 96 19.91 11.87 -23.92
C ARG A 96 20.91 12.44 -22.92
N ALA A 97 21.39 13.66 -23.17
CA ALA A 97 22.27 14.44 -22.31
C ALA A 97 21.59 14.89 -21.00
N VAL A 98 21.11 13.93 -20.20
CA VAL A 98 20.49 14.17 -18.90
C VAL A 98 21.61 14.19 -17.85
N PRO A 99 21.66 15.19 -16.96
CA PRO A 99 22.68 15.27 -15.92
C PRO A 99 22.68 14.00 -15.05
N VAL A 100 23.88 13.52 -14.71
CA VAL A 100 24.12 12.24 -14.01
C VAL A 100 23.28 12.09 -12.73
N VAL A 101 23.13 13.19 -11.97
CA VAL A 101 22.35 13.21 -10.73
C VAL A 101 20.86 12.89 -10.97
N ARG A 102 20.27 13.39 -12.05
CA ARG A 102 18.86 13.15 -12.38
C ARG A 102 18.64 11.71 -12.86
N ARG A 103 19.62 11.16 -13.59
CA ARG A 103 19.59 9.76 -14.03
C ARG A 103 19.60 8.78 -12.85
N GLU A 104 20.46 9.01 -11.87
CA GLU A 104 20.50 8.18 -10.66
C GLU A 104 19.19 8.27 -9.86
N LEU A 105 18.56 9.45 -9.82
CA LEU A 105 17.27 9.62 -9.17
C LEU A 105 16.16 8.80 -9.85
N ASP A 106 16.05 8.91 -11.17
CA ASP A 106 15.05 8.17 -11.93
C ASP A 106 15.28 6.66 -11.82
N LYS A 107 16.54 6.20 -11.89
CA LYS A 107 16.91 4.79 -11.67
C LYS A 107 16.49 4.30 -10.28
N GLN A 108 16.77 5.07 -9.23
CA GLN A 108 16.35 4.73 -7.86
C GLN A 108 14.82 4.63 -7.76
N LEU A 109 14.09 5.62 -8.29
CA LEU A 109 12.63 5.62 -8.27
C LEU A 109 12.05 4.40 -9.00
N THR A 110 12.58 4.06 -10.17
CA THR A 110 12.12 2.87 -10.91
C THR A 110 12.46 1.56 -10.21
N SER A 111 13.62 1.46 -9.56
CA SER A 111 13.96 0.30 -8.74
C SER A 111 13.01 0.14 -7.55
N MET A 112 12.60 1.25 -6.89
CA MET A 112 11.63 1.21 -5.80
C MET A 112 10.29 0.66 -6.28
N VAL A 113 9.77 1.19 -7.39
CA VAL A 113 8.48 0.77 -7.96
C VAL A 113 8.52 -0.69 -8.37
N LEU A 114 9.59 -1.15 -9.05
CA LEU A 114 9.70 -2.54 -9.49
C LEU A 114 9.68 -3.53 -8.31
N VAL A 115 10.43 -3.24 -7.25
CA VAL A 115 10.43 -4.07 -6.02
C VAL A 115 9.05 -4.06 -5.37
N GLN A 116 8.37 -2.91 -5.36
CA GLN A 116 7.01 -2.82 -4.84
C GLN A 116 6.01 -3.65 -5.68
N VAL A 117 6.12 -3.67 -7.01
CA VAL A 117 5.25 -4.51 -7.86
C VAL A 117 5.44 -5.99 -7.53
N VAL A 118 6.69 -6.46 -7.44
CA VAL A 118 7.01 -7.85 -7.10
C VAL A 118 6.47 -8.20 -5.71
N TYR A 119 6.70 -7.35 -4.71
CA TYR A 119 6.16 -7.54 -3.37
C TYR A 119 4.63 -7.61 -3.36
N THR A 120 3.97 -6.71 -4.10
CA THR A 120 2.51 -6.69 -4.21
C THR A 120 1.98 -8.01 -4.77
N VAL A 121 2.60 -8.54 -5.83
CA VAL A 121 2.20 -9.83 -6.42
C VAL A 121 2.37 -10.97 -5.41
N ILE A 122 3.50 -11.03 -4.71
CA ILE A 122 3.78 -12.08 -3.71
C ILE A 122 2.78 -12.06 -2.56
N VAL A 123 2.34 -10.88 -2.12
CA VAL A 123 1.44 -10.74 -0.97
C VAL A 123 -0.03 -10.88 -1.36
N VAL A 124 -0.45 -10.25 -2.47
CA VAL A 124 -1.87 -10.13 -2.84
C VAL A 124 -2.38 -11.38 -3.55
N VAL A 125 -1.58 -11.99 -4.44
CA VAL A 125 -2.05 -13.14 -5.23
C VAL A 125 -2.39 -14.36 -4.35
N PRO A 126 -1.55 -14.79 -3.38
CA PRO A 126 -1.90 -15.92 -2.52
C PRO A 126 -3.17 -15.67 -1.71
N PHE A 127 -3.37 -14.43 -1.24
CA PHE A 127 -4.57 -14.05 -0.51
C PHE A 127 -5.83 -14.22 -1.36
N ILE A 128 -5.83 -13.69 -2.59
CA ILE A 128 -6.97 -13.81 -3.52
C ILE A 128 -7.26 -15.27 -3.86
N VAL A 129 -6.23 -16.06 -4.13
CA VAL A 129 -6.39 -17.49 -4.46
C VAL A 129 -7.09 -18.23 -3.31
N VAL A 130 -6.62 -18.04 -2.06
CA VAL A 130 -7.23 -18.70 -0.89
C VAL A 130 -8.68 -18.23 -0.68
N VAL A 131 -8.96 -16.93 -0.80
CA VAL A 131 -10.32 -16.37 -0.66
C VAL A 131 -11.29 -16.99 -1.67
N ILE A 132 -10.87 -17.15 -2.93
CA ILE A 132 -11.70 -17.77 -3.97
C ILE A 132 -11.90 -19.26 -3.69
N LEU A 133 -10.84 -19.98 -3.33
CA LEU A 133 -10.93 -21.41 -3.02
C LEU A 133 -11.88 -21.69 -1.86
N MET A 134 -11.91 -20.82 -0.84
CA MET A 134 -12.84 -20.94 0.29
C MET A 134 -14.33 -20.77 -0.10
N GLN A 135 -14.63 -20.10 -1.21
CA GLN A 135 -16.00 -20.00 -1.73
C GLN A 135 -16.43 -21.25 -2.53
N SER A 136 -15.48 -22.14 -2.87
CA SER A 136 -15.80 -23.37 -3.59
C SER A 136 -16.46 -24.40 -2.66
N THR A 137 -17.76 -24.61 -2.84
CA THR A 137 -18.58 -25.53 -2.01
C THR A 137 -18.10 -26.99 -2.05
N ASN A 138 -17.34 -27.38 -3.06
CA ASN A 138 -16.83 -28.73 -3.21
C ASN A 138 -15.60 -29.01 -2.32
N LEU A 139 -14.85 -27.97 -1.96
CA LEU A 139 -13.61 -28.08 -1.19
C LEU A 139 -13.85 -27.94 0.33
N SER A 140 -14.95 -27.31 0.72
CA SER A 140 -15.29 -27.03 2.14
C SER A 140 -16.19 -28.08 2.79
N ARG A 141 -16.48 -29.19 2.08
CA ARG A 141 -17.33 -30.28 2.59
C ARG A 141 -16.61 -31.23 3.55
N ASP A 142 -15.30 -31.35 3.41
CA ASP A 142 -14.47 -32.16 4.29
C ASP A 142 -13.94 -31.30 5.45
N SER A 143 -13.96 -31.83 6.68
CA SER A 143 -13.56 -31.05 7.86
C SER A 143 -12.07 -30.70 7.82
N ASP A 144 -11.25 -31.65 7.36
CA ASP A 144 -9.80 -31.53 7.38
C ASP A 144 -9.33 -30.50 6.35
N THR A 145 -9.96 -30.46 5.18
CA THR A 145 -9.68 -29.44 4.16
C THR A 145 -10.13 -28.05 4.62
N ALA A 146 -11.27 -27.94 5.29
CA ALA A 146 -11.78 -26.68 5.81
C ALA A 146 -10.84 -26.07 6.88
N GLU A 147 -10.29 -26.90 7.77
CA GLU A 147 -9.30 -26.46 8.75
C GLU A 147 -8.00 -25.98 8.10
N ALA A 148 -7.50 -26.73 7.10
CA ALA A 148 -6.32 -26.34 6.33
C ALA A 148 -6.52 -24.99 5.62
N PHE A 149 -7.70 -24.75 5.03
CA PHE A 149 -8.01 -23.47 4.40
C PHE A 149 -8.12 -22.32 5.41
N ASN A 150 -8.71 -22.55 6.59
CA ASN A 150 -8.76 -21.53 7.64
C ASN A 150 -7.35 -21.15 8.13
N PHE A 151 -6.46 -22.14 8.28
CA PHE A 151 -5.07 -21.89 8.63
C PHE A 151 -4.34 -21.11 7.52
N ALA A 152 -4.47 -21.54 6.27
CA ALA A 152 -3.90 -20.85 5.12
C ALA A 152 -4.41 -19.40 5.03
N TYR A 153 -5.72 -19.19 5.15
CA TYR A 153 -6.37 -17.87 5.16
C TYR A 153 -5.81 -16.95 6.24
N THR A 154 -5.57 -17.49 7.44
CA THR A 154 -4.95 -16.73 8.52
C THR A 154 -3.53 -16.30 8.16
N ILE A 155 -2.70 -17.19 7.60
CA ILE A 155 -1.34 -16.85 7.18
C ILE A 155 -1.35 -15.80 6.07
N VAL A 156 -2.09 -16.05 4.98
CA VAL A 156 -2.11 -15.14 3.83
C VAL A 156 -2.81 -13.82 4.17
N GLY A 157 -3.77 -13.82 5.08
CA GLY A 157 -4.41 -12.61 5.62
C GLY A 157 -3.43 -11.76 6.40
N ASN A 158 -2.60 -12.36 7.27
CA ASN A 158 -1.54 -11.63 7.98
C ASN A 158 -0.51 -11.05 7.01
N LEU A 159 -0.09 -11.82 6.00
CA LEU A 159 0.78 -11.31 4.94
C LEU A 159 0.12 -10.15 4.19
N PHE A 160 -1.16 -10.27 3.87
CA PHE A 160 -1.93 -9.19 3.24
C PHE A 160 -1.96 -7.94 4.11
N TYR A 161 -2.12 -8.03 5.42
CA TYR A 161 -2.04 -6.84 6.28
C TYR A 161 -0.64 -6.21 6.32
N MET A 162 0.44 -7.00 6.17
CA MET A 162 1.79 -6.44 6.02
C MET A 162 1.95 -5.61 4.74
N TYR A 163 1.08 -5.77 3.74
CA TYR A 163 1.06 -4.95 2.53
C TYR A 163 1.03 -3.45 2.84
N PHE A 164 0.30 -3.02 3.87
CA PHE A 164 0.16 -1.60 4.20
C PHE A 164 1.43 -0.97 4.77
N VAL A 165 2.32 -1.78 5.37
CA VAL A 165 3.58 -1.29 5.96
C VAL A 165 4.80 -1.58 5.07
N GLY A 166 4.70 -2.62 4.23
CA GLY A 166 5.77 -3.06 3.33
C GLY A 166 6.43 -1.95 2.49
N PRO A 167 5.68 -1.07 1.81
CA PRO A 167 6.26 0.00 0.99
C PRO A 167 7.23 0.90 1.73
N PHE A 168 6.96 1.22 3.00
CA PHE A 168 7.85 2.05 3.82
C PHE A 168 9.23 1.38 3.97
N TYR A 169 9.25 0.11 4.36
CA TYR A 169 10.51 -0.64 4.52
C TYR A 169 11.21 -0.85 3.19
N ILE A 170 10.46 -1.21 2.14
CA ILE A 170 11.00 -1.34 0.78
C ILE A 170 11.73 -0.06 0.39
N TYR A 171 11.13 1.12 0.59
CA TYR A 171 11.75 2.39 0.23
C TYR A 171 13.01 2.70 1.05
N ILE A 172 13.04 2.37 2.34
CA ILE A 172 14.24 2.53 3.18
C ILE A 172 15.41 1.67 2.69
N PHE A 173 15.15 0.42 2.31
CA PHE A 173 16.20 -0.51 1.89
C PHE A 173 16.66 -0.25 0.45
N THR A 174 15.73 0.02 -0.46
CA THR A 174 16.02 0.19 -1.89
C THR A 174 16.59 1.57 -2.24
N SER A 175 16.27 2.62 -1.46
CA SER A 175 16.69 3.98 -1.77
C SER A 175 17.64 4.59 -0.75
N LYS A 176 18.89 4.79 -1.19
CA LYS A 176 19.90 5.53 -0.42
C LYS A 176 19.42 6.96 -0.12
N ARG A 177 18.81 7.62 -1.10
CA ARG A 177 18.32 9.01 -0.94
C ARG A 177 17.19 9.08 0.10
N PHE A 178 16.20 8.19 0.00
CA PHE A 178 15.10 8.17 0.95
C PHE A 178 15.63 7.96 2.38
N ARG A 179 16.56 7.01 2.55
CA ARG A 179 17.22 6.74 3.83
C ARG A 179 17.97 7.97 4.38
N GLN A 180 18.74 8.66 3.55
CA GLN A 180 19.46 9.87 3.95
C GLN A 180 18.51 11.00 4.36
N GLN A 181 17.45 11.24 3.58
CA GLN A 181 16.44 12.25 3.91
C GLN A 181 15.70 11.92 5.22
N PHE A 182 15.35 10.64 5.40
CA PHE A 182 14.71 10.16 6.61
C PHE A 182 15.59 10.37 7.85
N LEU A 183 16.86 9.96 7.78
CA LEU A 183 17.83 10.17 8.86
C LEU A 183 18.08 11.66 9.13
N TYR A 184 18.17 12.48 8.09
CA TYR A 184 18.33 13.93 8.23
C TYR A 184 17.15 14.55 9.00
N VAL A 185 15.91 14.18 8.67
CA VAL A 185 14.72 14.68 9.38
C VAL A 185 14.71 14.23 10.84
N ILE A 186 15.08 12.97 11.12
CA ILE A 186 15.18 12.46 12.49
C ILE A 186 16.24 13.24 13.27
N TYR A 187 17.44 13.39 12.70
CA TYR A 187 18.54 14.10 13.32
C TYR A 187 18.19 15.57 13.59
N HIS A 188 17.59 16.26 12.61
CA HIS A 188 17.16 17.64 12.76
C HIS A 188 16.12 17.80 13.88
N ARG A 189 15.11 16.91 13.93
CA ARG A 189 14.10 16.93 15.00
C ARG A 189 14.71 16.68 16.38
N TYR A 190 15.63 15.71 16.48
CA TYR A 190 16.33 15.40 17.72
C TYR A 190 17.15 16.60 18.20
N HIS A 191 17.92 17.23 17.30
CA HIS A 191 18.69 18.43 17.62
C HIS A 191 17.80 19.60 18.06
N GLN A 192 16.68 19.83 17.37
CA GLN A 192 15.73 20.89 17.72
C GLN A 192 15.11 20.66 19.10
N GLN A 193 14.75 19.42 19.45
CA GLN A 193 14.24 19.09 20.78
C GLN A 193 15.29 19.30 21.88
N ASN A 194 16.55 18.93 21.63
CA ASN A 194 17.64 19.16 22.58
C ASN A 194 17.90 20.65 22.79
N HIS A 195 17.88 21.45 21.73
CA HIS A 195 18.02 22.91 21.83
C HIS A 195 16.88 23.52 22.66
N GLN A 196 15.63 23.10 22.45
CA GLN A 196 14.50 23.57 23.27
C GLN A 196 14.63 23.18 24.74
N ARG A 197 15.12 21.98 25.05
CA ARG A 197 15.37 21.55 26.44
C ARG A 197 16.44 22.40 27.12
N ILE A 198 17.52 22.75 26.42
CA ILE A 198 18.59 23.60 26.97
C ILE A 198 18.08 25.00 27.30
N VAL A 199 17.28 25.61 26.41
CA VAL A 199 16.71 26.94 26.64
C VAL A 199 15.77 26.96 27.86
N ILE A 200 14.95 25.91 28.02
CA ILE A 200 14.05 25.79 29.18
C ILE A 200 14.86 25.62 30.49
N MET A 201 15.92 24.81 30.49
CA MET A 201 16.78 24.65 31.66
C MET A 201 17.45 25.96 32.09
N GLN A 202 17.85 26.82 31.15
CA GLN A 202 18.43 28.14 31.45
C GLN A 202 17.42 29.13 32.05
N GLN A 203 16.11 28.97 31.80
CA GLN A 203 15.07 29.83 32.37
C GLN A 203 14.62 29.40 33.78
N ILE A 204 14.87 28.14 34.17
CA ILE A 204 14.42 27.58 35.45
C ILE A 204 15.47 27.74 36.56
N VAL A 205 16.73 28.02 36.23
CA VAL A 205 17.77 28.34 37.21
C VAL A 205 17.89 29.86 37.33
N PRO A 206 17.15 30.53 38.24
CA PRO A 206 17.40 31.94 38.51
C PRO A 206 18.80 32.06 39.11
N TYR A 207 19.57 33.00 38.57
CA TYR A 207 20.86 33.41 39.11
C TYR A 207 20.69 33.75 40.61
N VAL A 208 21.25 32.88 41.47
CA VAL A 208 21.52 33.16 42.88
C VAL A 208 22.91 33.77 42.98
#